data_AF-A0AAW5LCA6-F1
#
_entry.id   AF-A0AAW5LCA6-F1
#
_cell.length_a   1.000
_cell.length_b   1.000
_cell.length_c   1.000
_cell.angle_alpha   90.00
_cell.angle_beta   90.00
_cell.angle_gamma   90.00
#
_symmetry.space_group_name_H-M   'P 1'
#
loop_
_entity.id
_entity.type
_entity.pdbx_description
1 polymer ?
#
loop_
_entity_poly.entity_id
_entity_poly.type
_entity_poly.pdbx_seq_one_letter_code
_entity_poly.pdbx_strand_id
1 'polypeptide(L)'
;DEIEIRNAFFDGYSRGFIRLLFIGIFCMSLYQNAKYNDPPFSIEMEAIKEDFIWAFNSDKEVRPLYDRYLETVMKPDFLRDFPNHKIDTYEEYKDYYLGKTKWNRVRAYLHPIWISFLLFLFFLPRPRGIRVNRKKRIIYAPILNGTYRVAFVPKEGDP
;
A
#
# COMPACT_ATOMS: atom_id res chain seq x y z
N ASP A 1 -23.55 -32.75 -14.17
CA ASP A 1 -22.45 -33.64 -14.64
C ASP A 1 -21.20 -32.91 -15.08
N GLU A 2 -20.89 -31.75 -14.52
CA GLU A 2 -19.62 -31.08 -14.77
C GLU A 2 -18.93 -30.83 -13.45
N ILE A 3 -17.72 -31.36 -13.31
CA ILE A 3 -16.92 -31.31 -12.09
C ILE A 3 -15.66 -30.51 -12.41
N GLU A 4 -15.29 -29.59 -11.53
CA GLU A 4 -14.02 -28.88 -11.65
C GLU A 4 -13.01 -29.44 -10.66
N ILE A 5 -11.96 -30.05 -11.19
CA ILE A 5 -10.81 -30.57 -10.44
C ILE A 5 -9.79 -29.44 -10.33
N ARG A 6 -9.35 -29.18 -9.10
CA ARG A 6 -8.47 -28.05 -8.78
C ARG A 6 -7.33 -28.50 -7.91
N ASN A 7 -6.16 -27.90 -8.13
CA ASN A 7 -5.04 -28.06 -7.22
C ASN A 7 -5.26 -27.17 -5.99
N ALA A 8 -5.38 -27.77 -4.82
CA ALA A 8 -5.64 -27.07 -3.56
C ALA A 8 -4.55 -26.05 -3.21
N PHE A 9 -3.29 -26.30 -3.60
CA PHE A 9 -2.17 -25.39 -3.34
C PHE A 9 -2.31 -24.07 -4.10
N PHE A 10 -2.63 -24.15 -5.40
CA PHE A 10 -2.79 -22.98 -6.26
C PHE A 10 -4.17 -22.30 -6.13
N ASP A 11 -5.21 -23.05 -5.76
CA ASP A 11 -6.56 -22.49 -5.57
C ASP A 11 -6.76 -21.97 -4.14
N GLY A 12 -6.74 -22.83 -3.12
CA GLY A 12 -7.17 -22.45 -1.77
C GLY A 12 -6.05 -21.92 -0.89
N TYR A 13 -4.91 -22.61 -0.89
CA TYR A 13 -3.88 -22.44 0.14
C TYR A 13 -3.18 -21.08 0.07
N SER A 14 -2.68 -20.69 -1.10
CA SER A 14 -1.98 -19.41 -1.29
C SER A 14 -2.85 -18.21 -0.92
N ARG A 15 -4.10 -18.18 -1.39
CA ARG A 15 -5.05 -17.09 -1.10
C ARG A 15 -5.49 -17.08 0.36
N GLY A 16 -5.74 -18.26 0.95
CA GLY A 16 -6.05 -18.39 2.37
C GLY A 16 -4.91 -17.88 3.23
N PHE A 17 -3.67 -18.25 2.90
CA PHE A 17 -2.48 -17.78 3.58
C PHE A 17 -2.29 -16.26 3.46
N ILE A 18 -2.41 -15.69 2.27
CA ILE A 18 -2.33 -14.23 2.07
C ILE A 18 -3.39 -13.51 2.92
N ARG A 19 -4.63 -13.97 2.92
CA ARG A 19 -5.71 -13.38 3.75
C ARG A 19 -5.41 -13.50 5.24
N LEU A 20 -4.83 -14.61 5.68
CA LEU A 20 -4.41 -14.79 7.06
C LEU A 20 -3.33 -13.76 7.45
N LEU A 21 -2.38 -13.46 6.55
CA LEU A 21 -1.40 -12.40 6.78
C LEU A 21 -2.06 -11.02 6.91
N PHE A 22 -3.03 -10.69 6.05
CA PHE A 22 -3.78 -9.44 6.17
C PHE A 22 -4.55 -9.35 7.49
N ILE A 23 -5.17 -10.43 7.95
CA ILE A 23 -5.82 -10.49 9.27
C ILE A 23 -4.79 -10.25 10.38
N GLY A 24 -3.62 -10.89 10.29
CA GLY A 24 -2.53 -10.68 11.25
C GLY A 24 -2.07 -9.22 11.32
N ILE A 25 -1.85 -8.58 10.16
CA ILE A 25 -1.51 -7.15 10.06
C ILE A 25 -2.62 -6.29 10.67
N PHE A 26 -3.89 -6.58 10.37
CA PHE A 26 -5.03 -5.88 10.93
C PHE A 26 -5.09 -6.02 12.46
N CYS A 27 -4.89 -7.21 13.01
CA CYS A 27 -4.84 -7.44 14.45
C CYS A 27 -3.69 -6.69 15.13
N MET A 28 -2.51 -6.65 14.50
CA MET A 28 -1.37 -5.89 15.00
C MET A 28 -1.67 -4.39 15.03
N SER A 29 -2.24 -3.87 13.96
CA SER A 29 -2.61 -2.46 13.85
C SER A 29 -3.73 -2.10 14.85
N LEU A 30 -4.75 -2.96 15.01
CA LEU A 30 -5.74 -2.82 16.08
C LEU A 30 -5.08 -2.72 17.46
N TYR A 31 -4.16 -3.63 17.77
CA TYR A 31 -3.47 -3.66 19.07
C TYR A 31 -2.67 -2.38 19.34
N GLN A 32 -1.92 -1.90 18.33
CA GLN A 32 -1.10 -0.69 18.45
C GLN A 32 -1.96 0.56 18.64
N ASN A 33 -3.03 0.71 17.85
CA ASN A 33 -3.89 1.89 17.87
C ASN A 33 -4.87 1.88 19.05
N ALA A 34 -5.24 0.70 19.59
CA ALA A 34 -6.09 0.58 20.77
C ALA A 34 -5.50 1.27 22.02
N LYS A 35 -4.16 1.34 22.14
CA LYS A 35 -3.49 2.11 23.21
C LYS A 35 -3.89 3.59 23.21
N TYR A 36 -4.22 4.13 22.05
CA TYR A 36 -4.54 5.53 21.83
C TYR A 36 -6.05 5.77 21.64
N ASN A 37 -6.90 4.74 21.80
CA ASN A 37 -8.32 4.75 21.46
C ASN A 37 -8.62 5.11 19.99
N ASP A 38 -7.66 4.84 19.11
CA ASP A 38 -7.76 5.14 17.68
C ASP A 38 -8.20 3.91 16.88
N PRO A 39 -8.86 4.11 15.72
CA PRO A 39 -9.21 3.01 14.83
C PRO A 39 -7.94 2.33 14.26
N PRO A 40 -8.06 1.08 13.77
CA PRO A 40 -6.93 0.42 13.14
C PRO A 40 -6.42 1.22 11.94
N PHE A 41 -5.09 1.24 11.81
CA PHE A 41 -4.30 1.90 10.77
C PHE A 41 -4.22 3.42 10.89
N SER A 42 -4.60 4.01 12.03
CA SER A 42 -4.58 5.47 12.19
C SER A 42 -3.17 6.03 12.10
N ILE A 43 -2.22 5.42 12.80
CA ILE A 43 -0.79 5.80 12.75
C ILE A 43 -0.25 5.71 11.32
N GLU A 44 -0.54 4.61 10.62
CA GLU A 44 -0.10 4.40 9.24
C GLU A 44 -0.74 5.41 8.28
N MET A 45 -2.02 5.72 8.47
CA MET A 45 -2.75 6.71 7.68
C MET A 45 -2.21 8.13 7.92
N GLU A 46 -1.85 8.45 9.16
CA GLU A 46 -1.24 9.74 9.51
C GLU A 46 0.14 9.88 8.87
N ALA A 47 0.97 8.83 8.91
CA ALA A 47 2.27 8.83 8.23
C ALA A 47 2.13 9.02 6.71
N ILE A 48 1.17 8.33 6.07
CA ILE A 48 0.86 8.53 4.65
C ILE A 48 0.44 9.99 4.41
N LYS A 49 -0.48 10.51 5.22
CA LYS A 49 -0.96 11.89 5.10
C LYS A 49 0.18 12.91 5.24
N GLU A 50 1.10 12.70 6.19
CA GLU A 50 2.28 13.54 6.37
C GLU A 50 3.15 13.52 5.11
N ASP A 51 3.39 12.34 4.53
CA ASP A 51 4.16 12.21 3.29
C ASP A 51 3.51 12.98 2.12
N PHE A 52 2.19 12.91 1.97
CA PHE A 52 1.46 13.69 0.97
C PHE A 52 1.52 15.20 1.25
N ILE A 53 1.42 15.64 2.51
CA ILE A 53 1.55 17.05 2.88
C ILE A 53 2.95 17.55 2.51
N TRP A 54 4.01 16.87 2.91
CA TRP A 54 5.37 17.26 2.54
C TRP A 54 5.63 17.25 1.03
N ALA A 55 5.00 16.33 0.30
CA ALA A 55 5.16 16.23 -1.14
C ALA A 55 4.47 17.37 -1.91
N PHE A 56 3.22 17.68 -1.55
CA PHE A 56 2.33 18.52 -2.36
C PHE A 56 1.92 19.83 -1.69
N ASN A 57 2.01 19.94 -0.37
CA ASN A 57 1.59 21.10 0.41
C ASN A 57 2.52 21.39 1.59
N SER A 58 3.83 21.40 1.33
CA SER A 58 4.86 21.61 2.35
C SER A 58 4.70 22.94 3.09
N ASP A 59 4.09 23.93 2.43
CA ASP A 59 3.93 25.27 2.98
C ASP A 59 3.04 25.27 4.22
N LYS A 60 2.09 24.32 4.29
CA LYS A 60 1.25 24.11 5.47
C LYS A 60 2.08 23.86 6.74
N GLU A 61 3.20 23.14 6.61
CA GLU A 61 4.09 22.80 7.73
C GLU A 61 5.23 23.82 7.89
N VAL A 62 5.79 24.30 6.77
CA VAL A 62 6.96 25.18 6.79
C VAL A 62 6.61 26.62 7.15
N ARG A 63 5.44 27.13 6.72
CA ARG A 63 5.07 28.53 6.98
C ARG A 63 4.95 28.85 8.47
N PRO A 64 4.26 28.05 9.31
CA PRO A 64 4.18 28.31 10.74
C PRO A 64 5.53 28.16 11.47
N LEU A 65 6.46 27.38 10.91
CA LEU A 65 7.83 27.27 11.43
C LEU A 65 8.63 28.53 11.11
N TYR A 66 8.48 29.05 9.89
CA TYR A 66 9.12 30.29 9.47
C TYR A 66 8.62 31.51 10.23
N ASP A 67 7.31 31.60 10.47
CA ASP A 67 6.72 32.70 11.24
C ASP A 67 7.28 32.73 12.67
N ARG A 68 7.40 31.56 13.33
CA ARG A 68 8.04 31.43 14.65
C ARG A 68 9.54 31.75 14.64
N TYR A 69 10.23 31.40 13.56
CA TYR A 69 11.62 31.78 13.34
C TYR A 69 11.75 33.30 13.31
N LEU A 70 10.93 33.99 12.51
CA LEU A 70 10.89 35.45 12.43
C LEU A 70 10.57 36.10 13.78
N GLU A 71 9.59 35.60 14.51
CA GLU A 71 9.26 36.09 15.86
C GLU A 71 10.45 36.02 16.84
N THR A 72 11.39 35.11 16.62
CA THR A 72 12.57 34.95 17.45
C THR A 72 13.71 35.84 16.98
N VAL A 73 14.03 35.81 15.68
CA VAL A 73 15.19 36.54 15.13
C VAL A 73 14.97 38.04 15.00
N MET A 74 13.71 38.48 14.98
CA MET A 74 13.35 39.91 14.95
C MET A 74 13.33 40.56 16.33
N LYS A 75 13.54 39.81 17.42
CA LYS A 75 13.55 40.39 18.78
C LYS A 75 14.74 41.35 18.94
N PRO A 76 14.55 42.51 19.58
CA PRO A 76 15.62 43.47 19.81
C PRO A 76 16.84 42.87 20.51
N ASP A 77 16.61 41.99 21.50
CA ASP A 77 17.70 41.30 22.22
C ASP A 77 18.48 40.36 21.30
N PHE A 78 17.80 39.62 20.41
CA PHE A 78 18.46 38.73 19.46
C PHE A 78 19.30 39.51 18.46
N LEU A 79 18.77 40.61 17.92
CA LEU A 79 19.50 41.48 17.00
C LEU A 79 20.70 42.17 17.66
N ARG A 80 20.60 42.51 18.94
CA ARG A 80 21.72 43.04 19.73
C ARG A 80 22.82 42.00 19.91
N ASP A 81 22.44 40.78 20.27
CA ASP A 81 23.38 39.71 20.60
C ASP A 81 23.99 39.05 19.34
N PHE A 82 23.28 39.10 18.20
CA PHE A 82 23.69 38.55 16.91
C PHE A 82 23.50 39.54 15.74
N PRO A 83 24.25 40.66 15.72
CA PRO A 83 24.03 41.75 14.77
C PRO A 83 24.32 41.39 13.30
N ASN A 84 25.14 40.35 13.07
CA ASN A 84 25.51 39.87 11.73
C ASN A 84 24.73 38.61 11.32
N HIS A 85 23.70 38.21 12.07
CA HIS A 85 22.90 37.04 11.70
C HIS A 85 22.12 37.30 10.42
N LYS A 86 22.36 36.49 9.39
CA LYS A 86 21.56 36.54 8.17
C LYS A 86 20.16 36.00 8.49
N ILE A 87 19.14 36.82 8.23
CA ILE A 87 17.75 36.37 8.28
C ILE A 87 17.43 35.71 6.94
N ASP A 88 17.14 34.42 6.98
CA ASP A 88 16.84 33.66 5.78
C ASP A 88 15.51 34.10 5.17
N THR A 89 15.47 34.17 3.84
CA THR A 89 14.21 34.33 3.13
C THR A 89 13.35 33.08 3.28
N TYR A 90 12.03 33.20 3.11
CA TYR A 90 11.13 32.05 3.20
C TYR A 90 11.55 30.90 2.27
N GLU A 91 11.99 31.21 1.05
CA GLU A 91 12.41 30.20 0.08
C GLU A 91 13.69 29.48 0.51
N GLU A 92 14.69 30.20 1.03
CA GLU A 92 15.91 29.59 1.57
C GLU A 92 15.62 28.70 2.78
N TYR A 93 14.75 29.18 3.69
CA TYR A 93 14.30 28.42 4.84
C TYR A 93 13.54 27.16 4.42
N LYS A 94 12.65 27.28 3.44
CA LYS A 94 11.86 26.17 2.90
C LYS A 94 12.72 25.12 2.20
N ASP A 95 13.71 25.55 1.42
CA ASP A 95 14.60 24.62 0.70
C ASP A 95 15.37 23.70 1.66
N TYR A 96 15.81 24.22 2.80
CA TYR A 96 16.42 23.41 3.86
C TYR A 96 15.48 22.28 4.35
N TYR A 97 14.21 22.58 4.61
CA TYR A 97 13.24 21.57 5.04
C TYR A 97 12.90 20.57 3.93
N LEU A 98 12.76 21.04 2.68
CA LEU A 98 12.51 20.18 1.54
C LEU A 98 13.68 19.23 1.27
N GLY A 99 14.92 19.68 1.45
CA GLY A 99 16.11 18.85 1.37
C GLY A 99 16.10 17.72 2.41
N LYS A 100 15.65 18.03 3.63
CA LYS A 100 15.53 17.06 4.73
C LYS A 100 14.39 16.06 4.54
N THR A 101 13.26 16.50 3.98
CA THR A 101 12.04 15.67 3.79
C THR A 101 11.94 15.05 2.39
N LYS A 102 13.04 15.01 1.62
CA LYS A 102 13.10 14.39 0.29
C LYS A 102 12.50 12.98 0.24
N TRP A 103 12.68 12.20 1.30
CA TRP A 103 12.17 10.83 1.39
C TRP A 103 10.66 10.76 1.52
N ASN A 104 10.03 11.71 2.23
CA ASN A 104 8.58 11.82 2.32
C ASN A 104 7.97 12.01 0.92
N ARG A 105 8.60 12.88 0.10
CA ARG A 105 8.17 13.09 -1.29
C ARG A 105 8.27 11.82 -2.13
N VAL A 106 9.37 11.07 -2.02
CA VAL A 106 9.50 9.78 -2.72
C VAL A 106 8.44 8.77 -2.26
N ARG A 107 8.21 8.64 -0.95
CA ARG A 107 7.19 7.74 -0.39
C ARG A 107 5.78 8.12 -0.84
N ALA A 108 5.45 9.40 -0.91
CA ALA A 108 4.17 9.89 -1.44
C ALA A 108 3.83 9.32 -2.83
N TYR A 109 4.81 9.28 -3.73
CA TYR A 109 4.63 8.69 -5.07
C TYR A 109 4.57 7.15 -5.06
N LEU A 110 5.18 6.50 -4.07
CA LEU A 110 5.15 5.04 -3.94
C LEU A 110 3.87 4.53 -3.26
N HIS A 111 3.20 5.33 -2.44
CA HIS A 111 1.96 4.94 -1.75
C HIS A 111 0.88 4.35 -2.67
N PRO A 112 0.50 5.02 -3.77
CA PRO A 112 -0.47 4.46 -4.71
C PRO A 112 -0.05 3.11 -5.29
N ILE A 113 1.24 2.90 -5.53
CA ILE A 113 1.78 1.69 -6.16
C ILE A 113 1.66 0.50 -5.20
N TRP A 114 2.18 0.62 -3.98
CA TRP A 114 2.15 -0.51 -3.05
C TRP A 114 0.74 -0.77 -2.51
N ILE A 115 -0.10 0.26 -2.33
CA ILE A 115 -1.51 0.07 -1.94
C ILE A 115 -2.24 -0.71 -3.03
N SER A 116 -2.06 -0.34 -4.30
CA SER A 116 -2.65 -1.08 -5.43
C SER A 116 -2.15 -2.52 -5.49
N PHE A 117 -0.86 -2.75 -5.21
CA PHE A 117 -0.29 -4.09 -5.14
C PHE A 117 -0.90 -4.93 -4.01
N LEU A 118 -1.10 -4.36 -2.81
CA LEU A 118 -1.77 -5.07 -1.71
C LEU A 118 -3.23 -5.39 -2.03
N LEU A 119 -3.96 -4.46 -2.66
CA LEU A 119 -5.32 -4.72 -3.14
C LEU A 119 -5.34 -5.88 -4.13
N PHE A 120 -4.41 -5.90 -5.08
CA PHE A 120 -4.27 -7.01 -6.03
C PHE A 120 -4.01 -8.35 -5.30
N LEU A 121 -3.13 -8.38 -4.29
CA LEU A 121 -2.87 -9.58 -3.50
C LEU A 121 -4.09 -10.03 -2.69
N PHE A 122 -4.84 -9.10 -2.11
CA PHE A 122 -6.05 -9.40 -1.36
C PHE A 122 -7.14 -10.02 -2.25
N PHE A 123 -7.26 -9.51 -3.48
CA PHE A 123 -8.19 -9.98 -4.49
C PHE A 123 -7.56 -10.94 -5.51
N LEU A 124 -6.51 -11.69 -5.11
CA LEU A 124 -5.77 -12.56 -6.03
C LEU A 124 -6.73 -13.44 -6.85
N PRO A 125 -6.68 -13.36 -8.19
CA PRO A 125 -7.68 -13.97 -9.05
C PRO A 125 -7.69 -15.49 -8.87
N ARG A 126 -8.88 -16.07 -8.99
CA ARG A 126 -9.05 -17.52 -8.88
C ARG A 126 -8.48 -18.21 -10.12
N PRO A 127 -7.48 -19.10 -10.01
CA PRO A 127 -7.06 -19.88 -11.15
C PRO A 127 -8.19 -20.81 -11.60
N ARG A 128 -8.33 -20.97 -12.92
CA ARG A 128 -9.30 -21.89 -13.52
C ARG A 128 -8.77 -23.33 -13.39
N GLY A 129 -9.63 -24.24 -12.92
CA GLY A 129 -9.30 -25.65 -12.81
C GLY A 129 -9.52 -26.43 -14.10
N ILE A 130 -9.22 -27.72 -14.03
CA ILE A 130 -9.56 -28.69 -15.06
C ILE A 130 -11.04 -29.02 -14.89
N ARG A 131 -11.79 -29.10 -15.98
CA ARG A 131 -13.21 -29.45 -15.93
C ARG A 131 -13.46 -30.80 -16.59
N VAL A 132 -14.26 -31.62 -15.94
CA VAL A 132 -14.66 -32.95 -16.39
C VAL A 132 -16.15 -32.94 -16.62
N ASN A 133 -16.57 -33.18 -17.85
CA ASN A 133 -17.98 -33.34 -18.19
C ASN A 133 -18.29 -34.83 -18.31
N ARG A 134 -18.98 -35.39 -17.32
CA ARG A 134 -19.28 -36.84 -17.26
C ARG A 134 -20.27 -37.26 -18.34
N LYS A 135 -21.27 -36.42 -18.66
CA LYS A 135 -22.26 -36.69 -19.70
C LYS A 135 -21.63 -36.76 -21.10
N LYS A 136 -20.70 -35.84 -21.39
CA LYS A 136 -19.98 -35.78 -22.67
C LYS A 136 -18.69 -36.61 -22.69
N ARG A 137 -18.27 -37.17 -21.54
CA ARG A 137 -17.01 -37.91 -21.36
C ARG A 137 -15.79 -37.14 -21.89
N ILE A 138 -15.71 -35.85 -21.56
CA ILE A 138 -14.60 -34.98 -21.94
C ILE A 138 -13.98 -34.32 -20.72
N ILE A 139 -12.66 -34.28 -20.72
CA ILE A 139 -11.85 -33.49 -19.79
C ILE A 139 -11.33 -32.30 -20.57
N TYR A 140 -11.53 -31.09 -20.07
CA TYR A 140 -10.98 -29.91 -20.70
C TYR A 140 -10.24 -29.02 -19.71
N ALA A 141 -9.03 -28.62 -20.11
CA ALA A 141 -8.12 -27.82 -19.30
C ALA A 141 -7.82 -26.49 -20.01
N PRO A 142 -7.93 -25.35 -19.32
CA PRO A 142 -7.60 -24.06 -19.90
C PRO A 142 -6.09 -23.96 -20.17
N ILE A 143 -5.73 -23.46 -21.35
CA ILE A 143 -4.36 -23.07 -21.71
C ILE A 143 -4.23 -21.56 -21.46
N LEU A 144 -2.99 -21.08 -21.26
CA LEU A 144 -2.66 -19.65 -21.10
C LEU A 144 -3.30 -18.74 -22.16
N ASN A 145 -3.54 -19.22 -23.38
CA ASN A 145 -4.10 -18.44 -24.49
C ASN A 145 -5.64 -18.40 -24.53
N GLY A 146 -6.32 -18.84 -23.46
CA GLY A 146 -7.78 -18.85 -23.38
C GLY A 146 -8.47 -19.98 -24.16
N THR A 147 -7.71 -20.77 -24.91
CA THR A 147 -8.16 -22.02 -25.55
C THR A 147 -8.18 -23.17 -24.55
N TYR A 148 -8.93 -24.22 -24.85
CA TYR A 148 -9.01 -25.42 -24.02
C TYR A 148 -8.34 -26.61 -24.71
N ARG A 149 -7.49 -27.34 -23.97
CA ARG A 149 -7.11 -28.71 -24.38
C ARG A 149 -8.24 -29.64 -23.98
N VAL A 150 -8.68 -30.48 -24.89
CA VAL A 150 -9.75 -31.46 -24.66
C VAL A 150 -9.15 -32.86 -24.78
N ALA A 151 -9.46 -33.70 -23.80
CA ALA A 151 -9.17 -35.12 -23.81
C ALA A 151 -10.48 -35.92 -23.68
N PHE A 152 -10.60 -37.00 -24.43
CA PHE A 152 -11.77 -37.88 -24.39
C PHE A 152 -11.53 -39.00 -23.37
N VAL A 153 -12.55 -39.28 -22.55
CA VAL A 153 -12.52 -40.41 -21.63
C VAL A 153 -12.96 -41.68 -22.39
N PRO A 154 -12.23 -42.80 -22.30
CA PRO A 154 -12.59 -44.08 -22.92
C PRO A 154 -14.00 -44.52 -22.59
N LYS A 155 -14.65 -45.34 -23.43
CA LYS A 155 -16.05 -45.80 -23.21
C LYS A 155 -16.21 -46.78 -22.04
N GLU A 156 -15.14 -47.47 -21.66
CA GLU A 156 -15.12 -48.44 -20.57
C GLU A 156 -14.56 -47.76 -19.31
N GLY A 157 -15.27 -47.88 -18.19
CA GLY A 157 -14.90 -47.26 -16.91
C GLY A 157 -15.71 -45.99 -16.56
N ASP A 158 -15.57 -45.54 -15.32
CA ASP A 158 -16.24 -44.34 -14.79
C ASP A 158 -15.40 -43.08 -15.09
N PRO A 159 -15.99 -42.02 -15.66
CA PRO A 159 -15.30 -40.76 -15.97
C PRO A 159 -14.90 -39.86 -14.79
#